data_AF-A0A438FHW2-F1
#
_entry.id   AF-A0A438FHW2-F1
#
_cell.length_a   1.000
_cell.length_b   1.000
_cell.length_c   1.000
_cell.angle_alpha   90.00
_cell.angle_beta   90.00
_cell.angle_gamma   90.00
#
_symmetry.space_group_name_H-M   'P 1'
#
loop_
_entity.id
_entity.type
_entity.pdbx_description
1 polymer ?
#
loop_
_entity_poly.entity_id
_entity_poly.type
_entity_poly.pdbx_seq_one_letter_code
_entity_poly.pdbx_strand_id
1 'polypeptide(L)'
;MRQISNEVNALLKGIIERREKAMKVGKIANDDLLGLLMEFNYKEMQEHDERKNVGMTNKDVIEECKLFYFASQETTSVLLLWTMVLLSKHSN
;
A
#
# COMPACT_ATOMS: atom_id res chain seq x y z
N MET A 1 -6.11 -3.36 -17.87
CA MET A 1 -5.73 -2.28 -16.92
C MET A 1 -6.89 -1.77 -16.08
N ARG A 2 -7.98 -1.22 -16.66
CA ARG A 2 -9.07 -0.62 -15.87
C ARG A 2 -9.79 -1.59 -14.92
N GLN A 3 -10.04 -2.82 -15.38
CA GLN A 3 -10.68 -3.86 -14.57
C GLN A 3 -9.81 -4.32 -13.40
N ILE A 4 -8.52 -4.56 -13.65
CA ILE A 4 -7.52 -4.88 -12.62
C ILE A 4 -7.43 -3.75 -11.59
N SER A 5 -7.38 -2.49 -12.03
CA SER A 5 -7.33 -1.34 -11.10
C SER A 5 -8.58 -1.27 -10.21
N ASN A 6 -9.75 -1.61 -10.73
CA ASN A 6 -11.00 -1.66 -9.97
C ASN A 6 -11.01 -2.82 -8.96
N GLU A 7 -10.53 -4.01 -9.34
CA GLU A 7 -10.41 -5.16 -8.43
C GLU A 7 -9.42 -4.87 -7.31
N VAL A 8 -8.23 -4.33 -7.64
CA VAL A 8 -7.23 -3.92 -6.65
C VAL A 8 -7.80 -2.86 -5.69
N ASN A 9 -8.57 -1.89 -6.21
CA ASN A 9 -9.26 -0.91 -5.36
C ASN A 9 -10.25 -1.58 -4.39
N ALA A 10 -11.07 -2.50 -4.88
CA ALA A 10 -12.06 -3.19 -4.04
C ALA A 10 -11.38 -4.03 -2.94
N LEU A 11 -10.30 -4.74 -3.28
CA LEU A 11 -9.52 -5.54 -2.35
C LEU A 11 -8.84 -4.68 -1.29
N LEU A 12 -8.14 -3.61 -1.70
CA LEU A 12 -7.47 -2.69 -0.77
C LEU A 12 -8.47 -2.01 0.16
N LYS A 13 -9.60 -1.52 -0.36
CA LYS A 13 -10.67 -0.94 0.45
C LYS A 13 -11.16 -1.93 1.51
N GLY A 14 -11.39 -3.19 1.13
CA GLY A 14 -11.81 -4.23 2.08
C GLY A 14 -10.76 -4.54 3.16
N ILE A 15 -9.46 -4.48 2.84
CA ILE A 15 -8.38 -4.66 3.81
C ILE A 15 -8.35 -3.48 4.80
N ILE A 16 -8.40 -2.25 4.29
CA ILE A 16 -8.39 -1.02 5.08
C ILE A 16 -9.58 -0.98 6.04
N GLU A 17 -10.80 -1.25 5.58
CA GLU A 17 -12.00 -1.28 6.42
C GLU A 17 -11.91 -2.30 7.57
N ARG A 18 -11.32 -3.49 7.31
CA ARG A 18 -11.12 -4.50 8.35
C ARG A 18 -10.11 -4.03 9.40
N ARG A 19 -9.03 -3.38 8.98
CA ARG A 19 -7.97 -2.88 9.87
C ARG A 19 -8.41 -1.66 10.67
N GLU A 20 -9.17 -0.76 10.06
CA GLU A 20 -9.76 0.40 10.75
C GLU A 20 -10.69 -0.06 11.89
N LYS A 21 -11.52 -1.09 11.64
CA LYS A 21 -12.35 -1.71 12.69
C LYS A 21 -11.52 -2.36 13.79
N ALA A 22 -10.41 -3.03 13.45
CA ALA A 22 -9.52 -3.64 14.44
C ALA A 22 -8.84 -2.59 15.34
N MET A 23 -8.37 -1.48 14.74
CA MET A 23 -7.75 -0.38 15.49
C MET A 23 -8.73 0.30 16.46
N LYS A 24 -10.00 0.46 16.08
CA LYS A 24 -11.05 1.00 16.99
C LYS A 24 -11.27 0.13 18.25
N VAL A 25 -10.92 -1.15 18.19
CA VAL A 25 -11.03 -2.11 19.31
C VAL A 25 -9.69 -2.26 20.05
N GLY A 26 -8.69 -1.41 19.75
CA GLY A 26 -7.37 -1.43 20.39
C GLY A 26 -6.45 -2.54 19.90
N LYS A 27 -6.82 -3.27 18.83
CA LYS A 27 -5.91 -4.20 18.14
C LYS A 27 -5.16 -3.46 17.06
N ILE A 28 -3.87 -3.24 17.27
CA ILE A 28 -3.03 -2.58 16.28
C ILE A 28 -2.38 -3.67 15.38
N ALA A 29 -2.75 -3.67 14.10
CA ALA A 29 -2.14 -4.53 13.09
C ALA A 29 -1.03 -3.74 12.38
N ASN A 30 0.19 -3.83 12.92
CA ASN A 30 1.33 -2.96 12.62
C ASN A 30 2.50 -3.68 11.94
N ASP A 31 2.29 -4.88 11.43
CA ASP A 31 3.35 -5.74 10.93
C ASP A 31 3.74 -5.50 9.47
N ASP A 32 3.05 -4.58 8.77
CA ASP A 32 3.35 -4.23 7.38
C ASP A 32 3.21 -2.73 7.06
N LEU A 33 3.63 -2.37 5.85
CA LEU A 33 3.65 -0.99 5.34
C LEU A 33 2.26 -0.31 5.43
N LEU A 34 1.19 -1.05 5.14
CA LEU A 34 -0.17 -0.50 5.21
C LEU A 34 -0.59 -0.26 6.67
N GLY A 35 -0.23 -1.17 7.58
CA GLY A 35 -0.42 -0.98 9.02
C GLY A 35 0.28 0.27 9.53
N LEU A 36 1.55 0.45 9.19
CA LEU A 36 2.34 1.64 9.54
C LEU A 36 1.74 2.94 8.98
N LEU A 37 1.30 2.95 7.72
CA LEU A 37 0.63 4.08 7.09
C LEU A 37 -0.66 4.46 7.83
N MET A 38 -1.49 3.46 8.19
CA MET A 38 -2.74 3.69 8.90
C MET A 38 -2.52 4.14 10.35
N GLU A 39 -1.50 3.63 11.04
CA GLU A 39 -1.15 4.06 12.39
C GLU A 39 -0.65 5.51 12.41
N PHE A 40 0.26 5.85 11.48
CA PHE A 40 0.77 7.21 11.35
C PHE A 40 -0.38 8.19 11.10
N ASN A 41 -1.27 7.84 10.18
CA ASN A 41 -2.47 8.62 9.89
C ASN A 41 -3.38 8.82 11.11
N TYR A 42 -3.60 7.76 11.90
CA TYR A 42 -4.42 7.82 13.10
C TYR A 42 -3.81 8.72 14.19
N LYS A 43 -2.49 8.66 14.38
CA LYS A 43 -1.78 9.53 15.33
C LYS A 43 -1.82 11.00 14.89
N GLU A 44 -1.61 11.25 13.61
CA GLU A 44 -1.62 12.60 13.04
C GLU A 44 -3.00 13.27 13.21
N MET A 45 -4.08 12.50 13.09
CA MET A 45 -5.46 12.98 13.36
C MET A 45 -5.76 13.22 14.85
N GLN A 46 -5.07 12.56 15.78
CA GLN A 46 -5.23 12.80 17.23
C GLN A 46 -4.46 14.02 17.72
N GLU A 47 -3.28 14.30 17.13
CA GLU A 47 -2.40 15.37 17.55
C GLU A 47 -2.80 16.75 16.97
N HIS A 48 -3.53 16.77 15.86
CA HIS A 48 -4.06 18.00 15.27
C HIS A 48 -5.56 18.19 15.56
N ASP A 49 -5.89 19.36 16.14
CA ASP A 49 -7.26 19.88 16.32
C ASP A 49 -8.11 19.64 15.05
N GLU A 50 -9.36 19.18 15.20
CA GLU A 50 -10.28 18.65 14.15
C GLU A 50 -10.48 19.58 12.93
N ARG A 51 -9.95 20.80 12.98
CA ARG A 51 -10.01 21.85 11.98
C ARG A 51 -8.89 21.81 10.94
N LYS A 52 -7.81 21.06 11.18
CA LYS A 52 -6.72 20.87 10.20
C LYS A 52 -6.78 19.46 9.67
N ASN A 53 -7.36 19.30 8.49
CA ASN A 53 -7.51 18.05 7.76
C ASN A 53 -6.15 17.59 7.17
N VAL A 54 -5.15 17.35 8.02
CA VAL A 54 -3.75 17.08 7.62
C VAL A 54 -3.52 15.59 7.32
N GLY A 55 -4.28 14.69 7.95
CA GLY A 55 -4.13 13.25 7.70
C GLY A 55 -4.59 12.83 6.30
N MET A 56 -3.84 11.92 5.67
CA MET A 56 -4.27 11.17 4.48
C MET A 56 -5.67 10.56 4.63
N THR A 57 -6.49 10.64 3.59
CA THR A 57 -7.75 9.91 3.56
C THR A 57 -7.51 8.44 3.20
N ASN A 58 -8.50 7.58 3.47
CA ASN A 58 -8.47 6.19 3.00
C ASN A 58 -8.26 6.07 1.49
N LYS A 59 -8.62 7.10 0.70
CA LYS A 59 -8.36 7.11 -0.74
C LYS A 59 -6.88 7.35 -1.04
N ASP A 60 -6.27 8.30 -0.34
CA ASP A 60 -4.84 8.64 -0.51
C ASP A 60 -3.96 7.43 -0.14
N VAL A 61 -4.30 6.74 0.95
CA VAL A 61 -3.60 5.50 1.35
C VAL A 61 -3.69 4.41 0.27
N ILE A 62 -4.85 4.27 -0.41
CA ILE A 62 -5.04 3.31 -1.50
C ILE A 62 -4.20 3.72 -2.72
N GLU A 63 -4.18 5.01 -3.06
CA GLU A 63 -3.42 5.54 -4.19
C GLU A 63 -1.91 5.36 -3.98
N GLU A 64 -1.40 5.66 -2.79
CA GLU A 64 0.01 5.45 -2.43
C GLU A 64 0.40 3.97 -2.47
N CYS A 65 -0.44 3.08 -1.92
CA CYS A 65 -0.18 1.63 -1.99
C CYS A 65 -0.14 1.12 -3.43
N LYS A 66 -1.03 1.64 -4.30
CA LYS A 66 -1.02 1.30 -5.72
C LYS A 66 0.23 1.82 -6.41
N LEU A 67 0.58 3.08 -6.18
CA LEU A 67 1.75 3.70 -6.77
C LEU A 67 3.02 2.93 -6.42
N PHE A 68 3.19 2.59 -5.14
CA PHE A 68 4.31 1.79 -4.66
C PHE A 68 4.38 0.41 -5.34
N TYR A 69 3.25 -0.29 -5.43
CA TYR A 69 3.18 -1.60 -6.09
C TYR A 69 3.52 -1.51 -7.58
N PHE A 70 2.91 -0.57 -8.32
CA PHE A 70 3.14 -0.45 -9.77
C PHE A 70 4.57 -0.01 -10.10
N ALA A 71 5.10 1.01 -9.41
CA ALA A 71 6.47 1.47 -9.61
C ALA A 71 7.50 0.36 -9.33
N SER A 72 7.26 -0.44 -8.29
CA SER A 72 8.13 -1.56 -7.92
C SER A 72 8.02 -2.73 -8.90
N GLN A 73 6.81 -3.05 -9.36
CA GLN A 73 6.57 -4.19 -10.24
C GLN A 73 7.20 -3.99 -11.63
N GLU A 74 7.05 -2.82 -12.23
CA GLU A 74 7.59 -2.55 -13.57
C GLU A 74 9.12 -2.68 -13.56
N THR A 75 9.79 -2.06 -12.60
CA THR A 75 11.25 -2.10 -12.49
C THR A 75 11.79 -3.49 -12.15
N THR A 76 11.16 -4.19 -11.19
CA THR A 76 11.60 -5.54 -10.77
C THR A 76 11.40 -6.57 -11.88
N SER A 77 10.28 -6.49 -12.61
CA SER A 77 9.99 -7.43 -13.71
C SER A 77 11.02 -7.30 -14.84
N VAL A 78 11.38 -6.07 -15.20
CA VAL A 78 12.39 -5.80 -16.22
C VAL A 78 13.77 -6.28 -15.75
N LEU A 79 14.14 -6.03 -14.49
CA LEU A 79 15.40 -6.51 -13.93
C LEU A 79 15.48 -8.04 -13.98
N LEU A 80 14.44 -8.75 -13.51
CA LEU A 80 14.38 -10.21 -13.53
C LEU A 80 14.46 -10.78 -14.96
N LEU A 81 13.78 -10.15 -15.91
CA LEU A 81 13.85 -10.53 -17.32
C LEU A 81 15.31 -10.45 -17.82
N TRP A 82 15.99 -9.34 -17.56
CA TRP A 82 17.39 -9.18 -17.95
C TRP A 82 18.33 -10.14 -17.21
N THR A 83 18.08 -10.41 -15.93
CA THR A 83 18.81 -11.44 -15.17
C THR A 83 18.66 -12.81 -15.82
N MET A 84 17.46 -13.22 -16.22
CA MET A 84 17.25 -14.50 -16.94
C MET A 84 17.95 -14.52 -18.30
N VAL A 85 17.91 -13.42 -19.06
CA VAL A 85 18.64 -13.30 -20.34
C VAL A 85 20.15 -13.45 -20.13
N LEU A 86 20.70 -12.79 -19.11
CA LEU A 86 22.13 -12.92 -18.78
C LEU A 86 22.49 -14.33 -18.32
N LEU A 87 21.67 -14.97 -17.47
CA LEU A 87 21.89 -16.35 -17.03
C LEU A 87 21.85 -17.35 -18.19
N SER A 88 20.94 -17.18 -19.15
CA SER A 88 20.89 -18.05 -20.34
C SER A 88 22.08 -17.86 -21.26
N LYS A 89 22.58 -16.62 -21.42
CA LYS A 89 23.78 -16.32 -22.22
C LYS A 89 25.08 -16.75 -21.55
N HIS A 90 25.13 -16.73 -20.22
CA HIS A 90 26.27 -17.14 -19.42
C HIS A 90 25.95 -18.44 -18.68
N SER A 91 25.51 -19.45 -19.45
CA SER A 91 25.36 -20.81 -18.96
C SER A 91 26.76 -21.33 -18.62
N ASN A 92 27.03 -21.50 -17.32
CA ASN A 92 28.23 -22.16 -16.81
C ASN A 92 28.08 -23.67 -16.93
#